data_AF-A0A3M1SML0-F1
#
_entry.id   AF-A0A3M1SML0-F1
#
_cell.length_a   1.000
_cell.length_b   1.000
_cell.length_c   1.000
_cell.angle_alpha   90.00
_cell.angle_beta   90.00
_cell.angle_gamma   90.00
#
_symmetry.space_group_name_H-M   'P 1'
#
loop_
_entity.id
_entity.type
_entity.pdbx_description
1 polymer ?
#
loop_
_entity_poly.entity_id
_entity_poly.type
_entity_poly.pdbx_seq_one_letter_code
_entity_poly.pdbx_strand_id
1 'polypeptide(L)'
;MKRVLDILLSIKTAFSIMNLFILFAFLGSIIFPRNLAFFSGIDETPLFKWLATEGKIGITWWIYALILSLALLGINTVFCTADAFLRRLSRRNLLLKLSPQIMHIGVLFVMLGHLLTAATGLKEDILLEKGKPPVEVNGLHVRLDDLDVKTDEEGYDIDWRAVVEVDGKEGKRQLQLRPSRPVYYGSVGFFIQAATKDETEVSALVRLTVDPGALWALLGGILLSLGGMGFIYSRFSMVQNKR
;
A
#
# COMPACT_ATOMS: atom_id res chain seq x y z
N MET A 1 -33.55 -13.53 0.22
CA MET A 1 -32.24 -13.95 0.76
C MET A 1 -31.53 -15.01 -0.07
N LYS A 2 -32.12 -16.18 -0.38
CA LYS A 2 -31.44 -17.26 -1.13
C LYS A 2 -30.80 -16.79 -2.46
N ARG A 3 -31.56 -16.06 -3.29
CA ARG A 3 -31.05 -15.51 -4.57
C ARG A 3 -29.82 -14.59 -4.44
N VAL A 4 -29.73 -13.79 -3.38
CA VAL A 4 -28.59 -12.88 -3.17
C VAL A 4 -27.35 -13.69 -2.79
N LEU A 5 -27.52 -14.70 -1.92
CA LEU A 5 -26.44 -15.62 -1.55
C LEU A 5 -25.97 -16.45 -2.76
N ASP A 6 -26.89 -16.90 -3.61
CA ASP A 6 -26.55 -17.64 -4.83
C ASP A 6 -25.72 -16.78 -5.80
N ILE A 7 -26.02 -15.49 -5.91
CA ILE A 7 -25.23 -14.53 -6.71
C ILE A 7 -23.84 -14.33 -6.10
N LEU A 8 -23.76 -14.16 -4.77
CA LEU A 8 -22.50 -13.92 -4.05
C LEU A 8 -21.58 -15.15 -3.99
N LEU A 9 -22.14 -16.35 -4.08
CA LEU A 9 -21.39 -17.61 -4.13
C LEU A 9 -21.06 -18.08 -5.55
N SER A 10 -21.57 -17.38 -6.57
CA SER A 10 -21.41 -17.79 -7.96
C SER A 10 -20.06 -17.35 -8.54
N ILE A 11 -19.32 -18.32 -9.08
CA ILE A 11 -18.08 -18.10 -9.85
C ILE A 11 -18.35 -17.24 -11.09
N LYS A 12 -19.55 -17.36 -11.69
CA LYS A 12 -19.92 -16.54 -12.86
C LYS A 12 -19.95 -15.06 -12.49
N THR A 13 -20.47 -14.73 -11.31
CA THR A 13 -20.49 -13.36 -10.78
C THR A 13 -19.06 -12.82 -10.63
N ALA A 14 -18.16 -13.61 -10.02
CA ALA A 14 -16.76 -13.23 -9.88
C ALA A 14 -16.11 -12.93 -11.23
N PHE A 15 -16.30 -13.81 -12.22
CA PHE A 15 -15.76 -13.62 -13.57
C PHE A 15 -16.35 -12.39 -14.25
N SER A 16 -17.65 -12.15 -14.13
CA SER A 16 -18.30 -10.94 -14.68
C SER A 16 -17.74 -9.66 -14.06
N ILE A 17 -17.59 -9.61 -12.72
CA ILE A 17 -17.01 -8.44 -12.04
C ILE A 17 -15.55 -8.25 -12.46
N MET A 18 -14.77 -9.32 -12.61
CA MET A 18 -13.38 -9.25 -13.07
C MET A 18 -13.28 -8.65 -14.48
N ASN A 19 -14.13 -9.07 -15.42
CA ASN A 19 -14.15 -8.48 -16.76
C ASN A 19 -14.52 -6.99 -16.73
N LEU A 20 -15.46 -6.62 -15.86
CA LEU A 20 -15.84 -5.22 -15.66
C LEU A 20 -14.67 -4.40 -15.08
N PHE A 21 -13.95 -4.95 -14.11
CA PHE A 21 -12.73 -4.34 -13.55
C PHE A 21 -11.69 -4.10 -14.65
N ILE A 22 -11.42 -5.12 -15.49
CA ILE A 22 -10.48 -5.01 -16.62
C ILE A 22 -10.92 -3.91 -17.58
N LEU A 23 -12.21 -3.82 -17.91
CA LEU A 23 -12.76 -2.78 -18.77
C LEU A 23 -12.53 -1.37 -18.19
N PHE A 24 -12.81 -1.18 -16.90
CA PHE A 24 -12.59 0.12 -16.25
C PHE A 24 -11.11 0.49 -16.13
N ALA A 25 -10.24 -0.49 -15.90
CA ALA A 25 -8.79 -0.28 -15.89
C ALA A 25 -8.28 0.15 -17.28
N PHE A 26 -8.81 -0.48 -18.33
CA PHE A 26 -8.52 -0.11 -19.72
C PHE A 26 -9.00 1.32 -20.06
N LEU A 27 -10.20 1.70 -19.63
CA LEU A 27 -10.68 3.08 -19.82
C LEU A 27 -9.83 4.08 -19.03
N GLY A 28 -9.46 3.72 -17.78
CA GLY A 28 -8.56 4.52 -16.95
C GLY A 28 -7.20 4.76 -17.60
N SER A 29 -6.60 3.73 -18.22
CA SER A 29 -5.29 3.87 -18.89
C SER A 29 -5.32 4.79 -20.10
N ILE A 30 -6.47 4.97 -20.74
CA ILE A 30 -6.66 5.95 -21.83
C ILE A 30 -6.89 7.37 -21.28
N ILE A 31 -7.66 7.50 -20.18
CA ILE A 31 -8.02 8.81 -19.58
C ILE A 31 -6.82 9.43 -18.84
N PHE A 32 -6.05 8.61 -18.11
CA PHE A 32 -4.94 9.04 -17.26
C PHE A 32 -3.88 9.89 -17.99
N PRO A 33 -3.25 9.45 -19.10
CA PRO A 33 -2.20 10.21 -19.77
C PRO A 33 -2.70 11.51 -20.42
N ARG A 34 -4.01 11.65 -20.64
CA ARG A 34 -4.62 12.89 -21.18
C ARG A 34 -4.81 13.97 -20.11
N ASN A 35 -4.66 13.63 -18.84
CA ASN A 35 -4.93 14.52 -17.71
C ASN A 35 -3.78 14.49 -16.67
N LEU A 36 -2.52 14.35 -17.11
CA LEU A 36 -1.36 14.19 -16.21
C LEU A 36 -1.25 15.28 -15.14
N ALA A 37 -1.50 16.54 -15.52
CA ALA A 37 -1.46 17.66 -14.58
C ALA A 37 -2.52 17.56 -13.46
N PHE A 38 -3.65 16.87 -13.71
CA PHE A 38 -4.66 16.61 -12.70
C PHE A 38 -4.27 15.43 -11.79
N PHE A 39 -3.57 14.42 -12.34
CA PHE A 39 -3.20 13.21 -11.61
C PHE A 39 -1.84 13.27 -10.90
N SER A 40 -1.05 14.34 -11.05
CA SER A 40 0.32 14.43 -10.52
C SER A 40 0.41 14.25 -9.00
N GLY A 41 -0.63 14.63 -8.25
CA GLY A 41 -0.67 14.53 -6.79
C GLY A 41 -1.28 13.24 -6.23
N ILE A 42 -1.64 12.27 -7.08
CA ILE A 42 -2.37 11.06 -6.62
C ILE A 42 -1.55 10.21 -5.63
N ASP A 43 -0.23 10.24 -5.74
CA ASP A 43 0.69 9.47 -4.90
C ASP A 43 1.19 10.23 -3.66
N GLU A 44 0.91 11.53 -3.58
CA GLU A 44 1.34 12.42 -2.50
C GLU A 44 0.48 12.28 -1.24
N THR A 45 -0.80 11.90 -1.41
CA THR A 45 -1.73 11.72 -0.28
C THR A 45 -2.47 10.38 -0.39
N PRO A 46 -3.08 9.89 0.70
CA PRO A 46 -3.90 8.68 0.65
C PRO A 46 -5.04 8.81 -0.37
N LEU A 47 -5.29 7.75 -1.14
CA LEU A 47 -6.20 7.75 -2.29
C LEU A 47 -7.60 8.32 -1.96
N PHE A 48 -8.19 7.94 -0.83
CA PHE A 48 -9.53 8.43 -0.48
C PHE A 48 -9.52 9.90 -0.06
N LYS A 49 -8.45 10.37 0.58
CA LYS A 49 -8.27 11.80 0.88
C LYS A 49 -8.14 12.60 -0.42
N TRP A 50 -7.27 12.13 -1.33
CA TRP A 50 -7.09 12.75 -2.65
C TRP A 50 -8.40 12.82 -3.45
N LEU A 51 -9.13 11.71 -3.55
CA LEU A 51 -10.42 11.64 -4.25
C LEU A 51 -11.47 12.59 -3.67
N ALA A 52 -11.49 12.74 -2.35
CA ALA A 52 -12.41 13.64 -1.65
C ALA A 52 -12.06 15.12 -1.88
N THR A 53 -10.76 15.46 -1.97
CA THR A 53 -10.31 16.83 -2.19
C THR A 53 -10.50 17.30 -3.63
N GLU A 54 -10.18 16.46 -4.63
CA GLU A 54 -10.23 16.88 -6.03
C GLU A 54 -11.66 16.97 -6.61
N GLY A 55 -12.58 16.10 -6.18
CA GLY A 55 -14.02 16.22 -6.46
C GLY A 55 -14.47 16.11 -7.94
N LYS A 56 -13.57 15.96 -8.92
CA LYS A 56 -13.91 15.92 -10.36
C LYS A 56 -14.36 14.54 -10.84
N ILE A 57 -15.60 14.16 -10.49
CA ILE A 57 -16.20 12.86 -10.85
C ILE A 57 -16.11 12.56 -12.35
N GLY A 58 -16.25 13.57 -13.22
CA GLY A 58 -16.16 13.38 -14.68
C GLY A 58 -14.83 12.77 -15.16
N ILE A 59 -13.73 12.97 -14.40
CA ILE A 59 -12.41 12.44 -14.72
C ILE A 59 -12.08 11.22 -13.85
N THR A 60 -12.58 11.17 -12.60
CA THR A 60 -12.22 10.15 -11.61
C THR A 60 -13.21 8.99 -11.48
N TRP A 61 -14.36 9.00 -12.18
CA TRP A 61 -15.39 7.96 -12.07
C TRP A 61 -14.87 6.53 -12.25
N TRP A 62 -13.87 6.32 -13.12
CA TRP A 62 -13.28 5.01 -13.37
C TRP A 62 -12.53 4.47 -12.15
N ILE A 63 -11.93 5.34 -11.33
CA ILE A 63 -11.28 4.96 -10.06
C ILE A 63 -12.34 4.45 -9.09
N TYR A 64 -13.45 5.17 -8.94
CA TYR A 64 -14.58 4.72 -8.11
C TYR A 64 -15.15 3.38 -8.59
N ALA A 65 -15.26 3.21 -9.91
CA ALA A 65 -15.71 1.97 -10.51
C ALA A 65 -14.76 0.80 -10.21
N LEU A 66 -13.44 1.01 -10.28
CA LEU A 66 -12.43 0.03 -9.88
C LEU A 66 -12.51 -0.31 -8.39
N ILE A 67 -12.63 0.69 -7.51
CA ILE A 67 -12.79 0.49 -6.07
C ILE A 67 -14.04 -0.36 -5.78
N LEU A 68 -15.16 -0.04 -6.41
CA LEU A 68 -16.42 -0.79 -6.25
C LEU A 68 -16.29 -2.22 -6.78
N SER A 69 -15.73 -2.42 -7.97
CA SER A 69 -15.49 -3.75 -8.53
C SER A 69 -14.58 -4.59 -7.63
N LEU A 70 -13.53 -3.99 -7.09
CA LEU A 70 -12.61 -4.65 -6.16
C LEU A 70 -13.32 -5.01 -4.85
N ALA A 71 -14.12 -4.12 -4.29
CA ALA A 71 -14.92 -4.39 -3.09
C ALA A 71 -15.90 -5.56 -3.31
N LEU A 72 -16.60 -5.59 -4.44
CA LEU A 72 -17.52 -6.68 -4.79
C LEU A 72 -16.79 -8.02 -4.99
N LEU A 73 -15.59 -8.02 -5.60
CA LEU A 73 -14.74 -9.21 -5.71
C LEU A 73 -14.28 -9.71 -4.33
N GLY A 74 -13.88 -8.80 -3.43
CA GLY A 74 -13.52 -9.13 -2.06
C GLY A 74 -14.68 -9.79 -1.32
N ILE A 75 -15.88 -9.19 -1.40
CA ILE A 75 -17.09 -9.74 -0.78
C ILE A 75 -17.39 -11.15 -1.34
N ASN A 76 -17.40 -11.31 -2.67
CA ASN A 76 -17.60 -12.62 -3.31
C ASN A 76 -16.59 -13.66 -2.82
N THR A 77 -15.32 -13.26 -2.70
CA THR A 77 -14.23 -14.12 -2.22
C THR A 77 -14.44 -14.54 -0.77
N VAL A 78 -14.89 -13.64 0.12
CA VAL A 78 -15.23 -13.97 1.51
C VAL A 78 -16.33 -15.03 1.55
N PHE A 79 -17.43 -14.84 0.82
CA PHE A 79 -18.55 -15.79 0.82
C PHE A 79 -18.14 -17.15 0.24
N CYS A 80 -17.43 -17.18 -0.88
CA CYS A 80 -16.93 -18.42 -1.47
C CYS A 80 -15.96 -19.17 -0.54
N THR A 81 -15.13 -18.43 0.19
CA THR A 81 -14.16 -19.00 1.14
C THR A 81 -14.87 -19.58 2.36
N ALA A 82 -15.85 -18.86 2.91
CA ALA A 82 -16.64 -19.33 4.04
C ALA A 82 -17.44 -20.61 3.70
N ASP A 83 -18.12 -20.65 2.55
CA ASP A 83 -18.88 -21.83 2.12
C ASP A 83 -17.96 -23.04 1.89
N ALA A 84 -16.82 -22.83 1.22
CA ALA A 84 -15.86 -23.89 0.97
C ALA A 84 -15.22 -24.42 2.27
N PHE A 85 -14.93 -23.54 3.23
CA PHE A 85 -14.39 -23.92 4.54
C PHE A 85 -15.38 -24.80 5.31
N LEU A 86 -16.66 -24.42 5.35
CA LEU A 86 -17.71 -25.17 6.06
C LEU A 86 -17.97 -26.56 5.44
N ARG A 87 -17.95 -26.68 4.11
CA ARG A 87 -18.31 -27.93 3.41
C ARG A 87 -17.18 -28.95 3.29
N ARG A 88 -15.91 -28.55 3.37
CA ARG A 88 -14.77 -29.36 2.90
C ARG A 88 -13.88 -29.96 4.00
N LEU A 89 -14.33 -30.01 5.26
CA LEU A 89 -13.60 -30.57 6.40
C LEU A 89 -13.36 -32.11 6.39
N SER A 90 -13.52 -32.78 5.24
CA SER A 90 -13.30 -34.23 5.11
C SER A 90 -11.82 -34.57 4.85
N ARG A 91 -11.28 -35.51 5.64
CA ARG A 91 -9.83 -35.78 5.85
C ARG A 91 -9.01 -36.24 4.62
N ARG A 92 -9.62 -36.61 3.49
CA ARG A 92 -8.84 -37.01 2.29
C ARG A 92 -8.51 -35.80 1.41
N ASN A 93 -7.22 -35.66 1.07
CA ASN A 93 -6.64 -34.60 0.23
C ASN A 93 -6.86 -33.17 0.77
N LEU A 94 -6.69 -33.00 2.09
CA LEU A 94 -6.86 -31.71 2.77
C LEU A 94 -5.98 -30.62 2.16
N LEU A 95 -4.70 -30.90 1.89
CA LEU A 95 -3.76 -29.91 1.37
C LEU A 95 -4.23 -29.31 0.04
N LEU A 96 -4.65 -30.16 -0.92
CA LEU A 96 -5.17 -29.72 -2.21
C LEU A 96 -6.45 -28.87 -2.08
N LYS A 97 -7.32 -29.21 -1.12
CA LYS A 97 -8.59 -28.51 -0.90
C LYS A 97 -8.40 -27.19 -0.13
N LEU A 98 -7.43 -27.15 0.78
CA LEU A 98 -7.15 -26.02 1.65
C LEU A 98 -6.26 -24.98 0.95
N SER A 99 -5.39 -25.39 0.03
CA SER A 99 -4.47 -24.48 -0.66
C SER A 99 -5.17 -23.30 -1.34
N PRO A 100 -6.26 -23.51 -2.15
CA PRO A 100 -7.01 -22.38 -2.70
C PRO A 100 -7.64 -21.47 -1.63
N GLN A 101 -8.04 -22.01 -0.48
CA GLN A 101 -8.62 -21.22 0.61
C GLN A 101 -7.56 -20.34 1.28
N ILE A 102 -6.35 -20.88 1.50
CA ILE A 102 -5.21 -20.11 2.02
C ILE A 102 -4.87 -18.99 1.05
N MET A 103 -4.88 -19.25 -0.27
CA MET A 103 -4.67 -18.21 -1.28
C MET A 103 -5.75 -17.12 -1.23
N HIS A 104 -7.03 -17.48 -1.12
CA HIS A 104 -8.11 -16.49 -0.99
C HIS A 104 -7.96 -15.62 0.25
N ILE A 105 -7.64 -16.23 1.40
CA ILE A 105 -7.36 -15.48 2.63
C ILE A 105 -6.16 -14.54 2.37
N GLY A 106 -5.10 -15.02 1.74
CA GLY A 106 -3.95 -14.19 1.35
C GLY A 106 -4.36 -12.96 0.54
N VAL A 107 -5.16 -13.14 -0.53
CA VAL A 107 -5.68 -12.03 -1.34
C VAL A 107 -6.50 -11.05 -0.50
N LEU A 108 -7.37 -11.53 0.39
CA LEU A 108 -8.18 -10.68 1.26
C LEU A 108 -7.32 -9.84 2.21
N PHE A 109 -6.24 -10.41 2.76
CA PHE A 109 -5.29 -9.69 3.59
C PHE A 109 -4.51 -8.63 2.80
N VAL A 110 -4.09 -8.92 1.56
CA VAL A 110 -3.47 -7.93 0.65
C VAL A 110 -4.43 -6.78 0.36
N MET A 111 -5.67 -7.11 0.01
CA MET A 111 -6.71 -6.10 -0.24
C MET A 111 -7.00 -5.25 0.99
N LEU A 112 -7.09 -5.87 2.17
CA LEU A 112 -7.27 -5.17 3.43
C LEU A 112 -6.09 -4.23 3.71
N GLY A 113 -4.86 -4.68 3.49
CA GLY A 113 -3.67 -3.84 3.62
C GLY A 113 -3.78 -2.58 2.76
N HIS A 114 -3.98 -2.73 1.45
CA HIS A 114 -4.14 -1.59 0.56
C HIS A 114 -5.32 -0.68 0.93
N LEU A 115 -6.43 -1.25 1.38
CA LEU A 115 -7.59 -0.47 1.83
C LEU A 115 -7.25 0.37 3.07
N LEU A 116 -6.56 -0.20 4.06
CA LEU A 116 -6.13 0.52 5.26
C LEU A 116 -5.16 1.64 4.88
N THR A 117 -4.15 1.37 4.05
CA THR A 117 -3.21 2.41 3.59
C THR A 117 -3.94 3.53 2.84
N ALA A 118 -4.88 3.18 1.96
CA ALA A 118 -5.65 4.14 1.18
C ALA A 118 -6.60 5.01 2.03
N ALA A 119 -7.11 4.46 3.14
CA ALA A 119 -8.09 5.12 3.99
C ALA A 119 -7.45 5.91 5.15
N THR A 120 -6.43 5.37 5.80
CA THR A 120 -5.86 5.90 7.05
C THR A 120 -4.36 6.11 6.99
N GLY A 121 -3.71 5.85 5.85
CA GLY A 121 -2.31 6.16 5.66
C GLY A 121 -2.02 7.65 5.84
N LEU A 122 -0.76 7.97 6.06
CA LEU A 122 -0.25 9.33 6.05
C LEU A 122 0.91 9.41 5.07
N LYS A 123 0.92 10.44 4.25
CA LYS A 123 2.04 10.87 3.42
C LYS A 123 2.04 12.38 3.44
N GLU A 124 3.10 12.97 3.97
CA GLU A 124 3.21 14.42 4.12
C GLU A 124 4.65 14.85 3.96
N ASP A 125 4.87 15.84 3.10
CA ASP A 125 6.18 16.42 2.85
C ASP A 125 6.33 17.69 3.67
N ILE A 126 7.36 17.73 4.51
CA ILE A 126 7.70 18.92 5.28
C ILE A 126 9.07 19.44 4.89
N LEU A 127 9.12 20.76 4.69
CA LEU A 127 10.37 21.48 4.55
C LEU A 127 10.87 21.83 5.96
N LEU A 128 12.05 21.32 6.29
CA LEU A 128 12.73 21.64 7.54
C LEU A 128 13.92 22.55 7.25
N GLU A 129 14.00 23.68 7.95
CA GLU A 129 15.11 24.63 7.81
C GLU A 129 15.90 24.71 9.11
N LYS A 130 17.23 24.72 9.01
CA LYS A 130 18.11 24.75 10.17
C LYS A 130 17.91 26.06 10.94
N GLY A 131 17.73 25.96 12.25
CA GLY A 131 17.51 27.11 13.13
C GLY A 131 16.08 27.66 13.17
N LYS A 132 15.15 27.11 12.39
CA LYS A 132 13.72 27.42 12.52
C LYS A 132 13.04 26.58 13.61
N PRO A 133 11.88 27.03 14.14
CA PRO A 133 11.09 26.25 15.08
C PRO A 133 10.72 24.86 14.53
N PRO A 134 10.49 23.86 15.39
CA PRO A 134 10.00 22.56 14.96
C PRO A 134 8.66 22.67 14.22
N VAL A 135 8.50 21.88 13.16
CA VAL A 135 7.24 21.71 12.44
C VAL A 135 6.44 20.60 13.13
N GLU A 136 5.17 20.86 13.42
CA GLU A 136 4.28 19.86 13.99
C GLU A 136 3.55 19.07 12.89
N VAL A 137 3.72 17.75 12.87
CA VAL A 137 3.03 16.85 11.95
C VAL A 137 2.54 15.63 12.71
N ASN A 138 1.22 15.38 12.67
CA ASN A 138 0.61 14.21 13.31
C ASN A 138 0.97 14.07 14.82
N GLY A 139 1.09 15.20 15.52
CA GLY A 139 1.49 15.26 16.94
C GLY A 139 2.97 14.95 17.20
N LEU A 140 3.81 14.99 16.17
CA LEU A 140 5.28 14.95 16.28
C LEU A 140 5.83 16.34 16.01
N HIS A 141 6.77 16.80 16.83
CA HIS A 141 7.54 18.01 16.57
C HIS A 141 8.87 17.62 15.92
N VAL A 142 9.07 18.05 14.68
CA VAL A 142 10.22 17.65 13.86
C VAL A 142 11.07 18.89 13.56
N ARG A 143 12.37 18.82 13.80
CA ARG A 143 13.32 19.91 13.54
C ARG A 143 14.58 19.40 12.86
N LEU A 144 15.13 20.19 11.93
CA LEU A 144 16.46 19.95 11.37
C LEU A 144 17.53 20.50 12.32
N ASP A 145 18.34 19.61 12.88
CA ASP A 145 19.47 19.99 13.74
C ASP A 145 20.73 20.23 12.91
N ASP A 146 21.03 19.35 11.95
CA ASP A 146 22.20 19.49 11.10
C ASP A 146 22.02 18.88 9.71
N LEU A 147 22.79 19.37 8.74
CA LEU A 147 22.81 18.88 7.37
C LEU A 147 24.24 18.87 6.82
N ASP A 148 24.66 17.70 6.38
CA ASP A 148 25.93 17.48 5.71
C ASP A 148 25.64 17.05 4.27
N VAL A 149 26.07 17.86 3.30
CA VAL A 149 25.94 17.57 1.87
C VAL A 149 27.34 17.38 1.33
N LYS A 150 27.57 16.27 0.65
CA LYS A 150 28.83 15.95 -0.02
C LYS A 150 28.69 16.24 -1.50
N THR A 151 29.56 17.11 -2.00
CA THR A 151 29.69 17.42 -3.41
C THR A 151 30.88 16.70 -4.02
N ASP A 152 30.83 16.42 -5.32
CA ASP A 152 31.98 15.97 -6.10
C ASP A 152 32.86 17.16 -6.56
N GLU A 153 33.91 16.86 -7.33
CA GLU A 153 34.84 17.86 -7.87
C GLU A 153 34.18 18.83 -8.87
N GLU A 154 33.05 18.46 -9.46
CA GLU A 154 32.28 19.27 -10.41
C GLU A 154 31.18 20.10 -9.69
N GLY A 155 30.99 19.89 -8.39
CA GLY A 155 30.02 20.60 -7.56
C GLY A 155 28.64 19.95 -7.49
N TYR A 156 28.47 18.71 -7.96
CA TYR A 156 27.21 17.98 -7.84
C TYR A 156 27.09 17.26 -6.51
N ASP A 157 25.89 17.29 -5.92
CA ASP A 157 25.57 16.55 -4.70
C ASP A 157 25.58 15.04 -4.94
N ILE A 158 26.49 14.33 -4.28
CA ILE A 158 26.65 12.87 -4.40
C ILE A 158 26.09 12.10 -3.20
N ASP A 159 25.99 12.72 -2.02
CA ASP A 159 25.42 12.14 -0.81
C ASP A 159 25.02 13.24 0.16
N TRP A 160 24.03 12.98 1.01
CA TRP A 160 23.69 13.90 2.09
C TRP A 160 23.22 13.16 3.33
N ARG A 161 23.41 13.81 4.48
CA ARG A 161 23.00 13.31 5.79
C ARG A 161 22.32 14.44 6.56
N ALA A 162 21.02 14.29 6.78
CA ALA A 162 20.26 15.18 7.64
C ALA A 162 20.13 14.57 9.04
N VAL A 163 20.45 15.35 10.07
CA VAL A 163 20.18 15.02 11.46
C VAL A 163 18.90 15.72 11.86
N VAL A 164 17.85 14.93 12.10
CA VAL A 164 16.51 15.42 12.43
C VAL A 164 16.18 15.05 13.86
N GLU A 165 15.79 16.03 14.65
CA GLU A 165 15.27 15.84 16.00
C GLU A 165 13.76 15.65 15.93
N VAL A 166 13.27 14.54 16.50
CA VAL A 166 11.85 14.22 16.58
C VAL A 166 11.47 14.15 18.06
N ASP A 167 10.48 14.94 18.45
CA ASP A 167 9.85 14.89 19.76
C ASP A 167 8.40 14.44 19.62
N GLY A 168 7.99 13.49 20.47
CA GLY A 168 6.73 12.79 20.35
C GLY A 168 6.44 11.94 21.57
N LYS A 169 5.42 11.08 21.47
CA LYS A 169 4.95 10.26 22.61
C LYS A 169 5.99 9.28 23.15
N GLU A 170 6.93 8.81 22.32
CA GLU A 170 8.02 7.91 22.73
C GLU A 170 9.25 8.67 23.25
N GLY A 171 9.12 9.99 23.41
CA GLY A 171 10.17 10.89 23.84
C GLY A 171 11.06 11.38 22.70
N LYS A 172 11.99 12.25 23.05
CA LYS A 172 12.85 12.95 22.11
C LYS A 172 13.95 12.04 21.56
N ARG A 173 14.11 11.98 20.22
CA ARG A 173 15.18 11.21 19.55
C ARG A 173 15.76 11.96 18.35
N GLN A 174 17.05 11.80 18.12
CA GLN A 174 17.70 12.23 16.89
C GLN A 174 17.76 11.09 15.88
N LEU A 175 17.30 11.36 14.66
CA LEU A 175 17.30 10.45 13.52
C LEU A 175 18.31 10.94 12.49
N GLN A 176 19.06 10.01 11.90
CA GLN A 176 19.98 10.32 10.81
C GLN A 176 19.39 9.85 9.49
N LEU A 177 18.90 10.78 8.68
CA LEU A 177 18.30 10.49 7.37
C LEU A 177 19.37 10.55 6.29
N ARG A 178 19.34 9.56 5.38
CA ARG A 178 20.22 9.51 4.19
C ARG A 178 19.41 9.07 2.97
N PRO A 179 19.86 9.40 1.74
CA PRO A 179 19.27 8.88 0.51
C PRO A 179 19.08 7.36 0.59
N SER A 180 17.87 6.90 0.22
CA SER A 180 17.51 5.48 0.19
C SER A 180 17.63 4.71 1.52
N ARG A 181 17.78 5.42 2.66
CA ARG A 181 17.82 4.81 4.00
C ARG A 181 16.78 5.46 4.90
N PRO A 182 15.52 4.99 4.83
CA PRO A 182 14.49 5.49 5.72
C PRO A 182 14.77 5.10 7.17
N VAL A 183 14.37 5.99 8.08
CA VAL A 183 14.44 5.74 9.52
C VAL A 183 13.03 5.77 10.10
N TYR A 184 12.73 4.88 11.03
CA TYR A 184 11.43 4.79 11.66
C TYR A 184 11.48 5.30 13.10
N TYR A 185 10.46 6.04 13.48
CA TYR A 185 10.16 6.42 14.86
C TYR A 185 8.72 5.99 15.14
N GLY A 186 8.56 4.99 16.03
CA GLY A 186 7.29 4.28 16.19
C GLY A 186 6.80 3.67 14.86
N SER A 187 5.58 4.03 14.45
CA SER A 187 4.97 3.62 13.17
C SER A 187 5.20 4.59 12.02
N VAL A 188 5.95 5.68 12.24
CA VAL A 188 6.20 6.73 11.24
C VAL A 188 7.56 6.53 10.60
N GLY A 189 7.59 6.37 9.28
CA GLY A 189 8.81 6.36 8.48
C GLY A 189 9.18 7.77 8.01
N PHE A 190 10.47 8.10 8.09
CA PHE A 190 11.05 9.36 7.65
C PHE A 190 11.94 9.12 6.43
N PHE A 191 11.66 9.84 5.34
CA PHE A 191 12.34 9.70 4.06
C PHE A 191 12.82 11.07 3.59
N ILE A 192 14.13 11.27 3.47
CA ILE A 192 14.65 12.49 2.85
C ILE A 192 14.40 12.46 1.34
N GLN A 193 13.77 13.51 0.81
CA GLN A 193 13.46 13.68 -0.61
C GLN A 193 14.47 14.60 -1.30
N ALA A 194 14.85 15.67 -0.62
CA ALA A 194 15.82 16.65 -1.11
C ALA A 194 16.55 17.29 0.08
N ALA A 195 17.74 17.83 -0.19
CA ALA A 195 18.55 18.58 0.74
C ALA A 195 19.19 19.75 0.00
N THR A 196 19.22 20.92 0.62
CA THR A 196 19.87 22.11 0.09
C THR A 196 20.78 22.69 1.15
N LYS A 197 22.03 22.96 0.80
CA LYS A 197 23.02 23.57 1.70
C LYS A 197 23.84 24.61 0.95
N ASP A 198 23.33 25.83 0.97
CA ASP A 198 24.00 27.03 0.47
C ASP A 198 24.46 27.93 1.64
N GLU A 199 25.23 28.98 1.35
CA GLU A 199 25.73 29.91 2.38
C GLU A 199 24.62 30.55 3.22
N THR A 200 23.44 30.73 2.63
CA THR A 200 22.29 31.39 3.26
C THR A 200 21.14 30.45 3.62
N GLU A 201 21.12 29.24 3.07
CA GLU A 201 19.99 28.31 3.21
C GLU A 201 20.47 26.90 3.51
N VAL A 202 20.02 26.36 4.65
CA VAL A 202 20.24 24.96 5.03
C VAL A 202 18.89 24.33 5.29
N SER A 203 18.39 23.57 4.32
CA SER A 203 17.04 23.02 4.34
C SER A 203 17.02 21.56 3.87
N ALA A 204 16.04 20.79 4.36
CA ALA A 204 15.81 19.42 3.97
C ALA A 204 14.31 19.17 3.79
N LEU A 205 13.95 18.60 2.64
CA LEU A 205 12.59 18.13 2.39
C LEU A 205 12.47 16.70 2.89
N VAL A 206 11.66 16.49 3.91
CA VAL A 206 11.46 15.19 4.55
C VAL A 206 10.02 14.74 4.37
N ARG A 207 9.83 13.55 3.82
CA ARG A 207 8.54 12.89 3.72
C ARG A 207 8.30 12.01 4.93
N LEU A 208 7.20 12.24 5.62
CA LEU A 208 6.69 11.38 6.68
C LEU A 208 5.69 10.41 6.06
N THR A 209 5.79 9.13 6.43
CA THR A 209 4.88 8.11 5.92
C THR A 209 4.42 7.19 7.04
N VAL A 210 3.10 6.99 7.14
CA VAL A 210 2.48 5.96 7.98
C VAL A 210 1.72 5.01 7.06
N ASP A 211 2.13 3.74 7.08
CA ASP A 211 1.48 2.69 6.30
C ASP A 211 0.88 1.62 7.23
N PRO A 212 -0.36 1.79 7.67
CA PRO A 212 -1.03 0.83 8.56
C PRO A 212 -1.35 -0.49 7.85
N GLY A 213 -1.34 -0.50 6.51
CA GLY A 213 -1.70 -1.65 5.70
C GLY A 213 -0.52 -2.57 5.37
N ALA A 214 0.72 -2.08 5.46
CA ALA A 214 1.93 -2.81 5.07
C ALA A 214 2.03 -4.21 5.70
N LEU A 215 1.77 -4.32 7.02
CA LEU A 215 1.83 -5.60 7.73
C LEU A 215 0.78 -6.60 7.19
N TRP A 216 -0.46 -6.13 6.97
CA TRP A 216 -1.54 -6.96 6.44
C TRP A 216 -1.25 -7.43 5.02
N ALA A 217 -0.69 -6.53 4.20
CA ALA A 217 -0.27 -6.88 2.84
C ALA A 217 0.86 -7.92 2.83
N LEU A 218 1.86 -7.76 3.71
CA LEU A 218 2.94 -8.74 3.86
C LEU A 218 2.43 -10.11 4.30
N LEU A 219 1.60 -10.17 5.34
CA LEU A 219 0.97 -11.41 5.79
C LEU A 219 0.14 -12.06 4.68
N GLY A 220 -0.63 -11.26 3.95
CA GLY A 220 -1.39 -11.73 2.79
C GLY A 220 -0.51 -12.31 1.69
N GLY A 221 0.60 -11.65 1.37
CA GLY A 221 1.61 -12.15 0.42
C GLY A 221 2.21 -13.48 0.85
N ILE A 222 2.60 -13.61 2.13
CA ILE A 222 3.12 -14.87 2.69
C ILE A 222 2.09 -16.00 2.54
N LEU A 223 0.83 -15.75 2.92
CA LEU A 223 -0.25 -16.74 2.77
C LEU A 223 -0.47 -17.12 1.30
N LEU A 224 -0.47 -16.15 0.39
CA LEU A 224 -0.60 -16.40 -1.04
C LEU A 224 0.52 -17.32 -1.54
N SER A 225 1.76 -17.05 -1.15
CA SER A 225 2.93 -17.87 -1.50
C SER A 225 2.82 -19.28 -0.93
N LEU A 226 2.49 -19.43 0.36
CA LEU A 226 2.33 -20.74 1.01
C LEU A 226 1.19 -21.54 0.39
N GLY A 227 0.04 -20.91 0.12
CA GLY A 227 -1.09 -21.53 -0.56
C GLY A 227 -0.73 -21.99 -1.97
N GLY A 228 0.01 -21.16 -2.73
CA GLY A 228 0.51 -21.52 -4.06
C GLY A 228 1.48 -22.71 -4.03
N MET A 229 2.46 -22.70 -3.12
CA MET A 229 3.39 -23.81 -2.93
C MET A 229 2.67 -25.10 -2.51
N GLY A 230 1.72 -25.01 -1.58
CA GLY A 230 0.90 -26.15 -1.14
C GLY A 230 0.08 -26.74 -2.29
N PHE A 231 -0.49 -25.89 -3.14
CA PHE A 231 -1.23 -26.33 -4.32
C PHE A 231 -0.31 -27.09 -5.29
N ILE A 232 0.84 -26.51 -5.65
CA ILE A 232 1.81 -27.13 -6.56
C ILE A 232 2.31 -28.47 -6.00
N TYR A 233 2.75 -28.49 -4.73
CA TYR A 233 3.23 -29.70 -4.07
C TYR A 233 2.18 -30.82 -4.05
N SER A 234 0.94 -30.49 -3.67
CA SER A 234 -0.14 -31.48 -3.62
C SER A 234 -0.52 -32.06 -4.99
N ARG A 235 -0.31 -31.28 -6.07
CA ARG A 235 -0.50 -31.76 -7.44
C ARG A 235 0.59 -32.77 -7.83
N PHE A 236 1.85 -32.49 -7.51
CA PHE A 236 2.96 -33.41 -7.81
C PHE A 236 2.87 -34.72 -7.00
N SER A 237 2.56 -34.65 -5.71
CA SER A 237 2.48 -35.85 -4.87
C SER A 237 1.35 -36.81 -5.30
N MET A 238 0.22 -36.28 -5.78
CA MET A 238 -0.86 -37.12 -6.35
C MET A 238 -0.48 -37.79 -7.68
N VAL A 239 0.39 -37.18 -8.49
CA VAL A 239 0.87 -37.78 -9.74
C VAL A 239 1.83 -38.94 -9.44
N GLN A 240 2.70 -38.78 -8.44
CA GLN A 240 3.62 -39.85 -8.01
C GLN A 240 2.89 -41.06 -7.41
N ASN A 241 1.85 -40.84 -6.60
CA ASN A 241 1.08 -41.92 -5.97
C ASN A 241 0.18 -42.72 -6.93
N LYS A 242 0.11 -42.35 -8.21
CA LYS A 242 -0.65 -43.06 -9.26
C LYS A 242 0.23 -43.94 -10.16
N ARG A 243 1.56 -43.90 -10.00
CA ARG A 243 2.51 -44.80 -10.65
C ARG A 243 2.89 -45.92 -9.69
#